data_AF-A0A8J7L3L8-F1
#
_entry.id   AF-A0A8J7L3L8-F1
#
_cell.length_a   1.000
_cell.length_b   1.000
_cell.length_c   1.000
_cell.angle_alpha   90.00
_cell.angle_beta   90.00
_cell.angle_gamma   90.00
#
_symmetry.space_group_name_H-M   'P 1'
#
loop_
_entity.id
_entity.type
_entity.pdbx_description
1 polymer ?
#
loop_
_entity_poly.entity_id
_entity_poly.type
_entity_poly.pdbx_seq_one_letter_code
_entity_poly.pdbx_strand_id
1 'polypeptide(L)' 'MPELIEIPVELTHFQLPEAVHARLQLLLDRQDAGETLTLLERQEAEGLVELAEFLSLLHLRSRRVAK' A
#
# COMPACT_ATOMS: atom_id res chain seq x y z
N MET A 1 -2.50 -8.42 27.56
CA MET A 1 -1.97 -7.05 27.64
C MET A 1 -2.05 -6.50 26.24
N PRO A 2 -2.84 -5.46 25.93
CA PRO A 2 -2.82 -4.88 24.60
C PRO A 2 -1.45 -4.23 24.37
N GLU A 3 -0.73 -4.68 23.35
CA GLU A 3 0.49 -4.01 22.88
C GLU A 3 0.07 -2.66 22.29
N LEU A 4 0.32 -1.58 23.04
CA LEU A 4 0.12 -0.21 22.58
C LEU A 4 1.21 0.11 21.57
N ILE A 5 0.85 0.05 20.28
CA ILE A 5 1.68 0.58 19.21
C ILE A 5 1.39 2.08 19.13
N GLU A 6 2.28 2.90 19.67
CA GLU A 6 2.25 4.34 19.42
C GLU A 6 2.57 4.56 17.93
N ILE A 7 1.62 5.13 17.19
CA ILE A 7 1.80 5.47 15.78
C ILE A 7 2.31 6.92 15.75
N PRO A 8 3.61 7.17 15.50
CA PRO A 8 4.13 8.52 15.31
C PRO A 8 3.28 9.31 14.32
N VAL A 9 3.01 10.58 14.62
CA VAL A 9 2.17 11.44 13.77
C VAL A 9 2.77 11.57 12.37
N GLU A 10 4.08 11.42 12.24
CA GLU A 10 4.81 11.42 10.97
C GLU A 10 4.36 10.29 10.04
N LEU A 11 3.82 9.19 10.57
CA LEU A 11 3.24 8.08 9.80
C LEU A 11 1.93 8.46 9.09
N THR A 12 1.29 9.59 9.41
CA THR A 12 0.13 10.08 8.61
C THR A 12 0.54 10.41 7.17
N HIS A 13 1.82 10.72 6.94
CA HIS A 13 2.36 11.09 5.63
C HIS A 13 2.98 9.90 4.88
N PHE A 14 2.90 8.69 5.46
CA PHE A 14 3.40 7.49 4.80
C PHE A 14 2.47 7.11 3.64
N GLN A 15 2.77 7.66 2.48
CA GLN A 15 2.17 7.28 1.21
C GLN A 15 3.12 6.35 0.48
N LEU A 16 2.56 5.55 -0.43
CA LEU A 16 3.36 4.75 -1.33
C LEU A 16 4.22 5.71 -2.19
N PRO A 17 5.56 5.53 -2.25
CA PRO A 17 6.40 6.42 -3.05
C PRO A 17 5.95 6.44 -4.52
N GLU A 18 6.04 7.59 -5.17
CA GLU A 18 5.48 7.81 -6.52
C GLU A 18 5.92 6.75 -7.54
N ALA A 19 7.21 6.42 -7.57
CA ALA A 19 7.74 5.39 -8.47
C ALA A 19 7.15 4.00 -8.21
N VAL A 20 6.92 3.67 -6.93
CA VAL A 20 6.32 2.39 -6.51
C VAL A 20 4.83 2.37 -6.86
N HIS A 21 4.15 3.51 -6.69
CA HIS A 21 2.73 3.64 -7.04
C HIS A 21 2.53 3.51 -8.54
N ALA A 22 3.37 4.16 -9.35
CA ALA A 22 3.36 4.01 -10.80
C ALA A 22 3.61 2.57 -11.24
N ARG A 23 4.50 1.84 -10.54
CA ARG A 23 4.75 0.42 -10.82
C ARG A 23 3.52 -0.44 -10.52
N LEU A 24 2.88 -0.22 -9.38
CA LEU A 24 1.64 -0.91 -9.03
C LEU A 24 0.54 -0.63 -10.06
N GLN A 25 0.34 0.63 -10.43
CA GLN A 25 -0.67 1.03 -11.42
C GLN A 25 -0.43 0.35 -12.76
N LEU A 26 0.82 0.32 -13.24
CA LEU A 26 1.19 -0.37 -14.48
C LEU A 26 0.83 -1.87 -14.45
N LEU A 27 1.07 -2.55 -13.33
CA LEU A 27 0.77 -3.97 -13.20
C LEU A 27 -0.74 -4.23 -13.21
N LEU A 28 -1.52 -3.39 -12.52
CA LEU A 28 -2.98 -3.47 -12.50
C LEU A 28 -3.59 -3.15 -13.87
N ASP A 29 -3.11 -2.11 -14.55
CA ASP A 29 -3.59 -1.73 -15.89
C ASP A 29 -3.38 -2.88 -16.90
N ARG A 30 -2.23 -3.56 -16.82
CA ARG A 30 -1.93 -4.72 -17.68
C ARG A 30 -2.84 -5.90 -17.35
N GLN A 31 -3.13 -6.14 -16.08
CA GLN A 31 -4.08 -7.18 -15.67
C GLN A 31 -5.50 -6.87 -16.17
N ASP A 32 -5.95 -5.62 -16.05
CA ASP A 32 -7.26 -5.15 -16.51
C ASP A 32 -7.38 -5.20 -18.04
N ALA A 33 -6.28 -4.96 -18.75
CA ALA A 33 -6.19 -5.15 -20.21
C ALA A 33 -6.20 -6.63 -20.64
N GLY A 34 -6.16 -7.58 -19.69
CA GLY A 34 -6.12 -9.01 -19.96
C GLY A 34 -4.75 -9.51 -20.40
N GLU A 35 -3.68 -8.73 -20.19
CA GLU A 35 -2.32 -9.16 -20.48
C GLU A 35 -1.87 -10.26 -19.52
N THR A 36 -1.06 -11.19 -20.01
CA THR A 36 -0.50 -12.24 -19.17
C THR A 36 0.68 -11.68 -18.37
N LEU A 37 0.46 -11.41 -17.09
CA LEU A 37 1.56 -11.15 -16.15
C LEU A 37 2.36 -12.43 -15.89
N THR A 38 3.68 -12.29 -15.85
CA THR A 38 4.58 -13.34 -15.37
C THR A 38 4.30 -13.65 -13.89
N LEU A 39 4.79 -14.80 -13.40
CA LEU A 39 4.62 -15.16 -11.99
C LEU A 39 5.24 -14.11 -11.05
N LEU A 40 6.42 -13.58 -11.41
CA LEU A 40 7.10 -12.53 -10.64
C LEU A 40 6.30 -11.24 -10.62
N GLU A 41 5.73 -10.82 -11.75
CA GLU A 41 4.92 -9.60 -11.84
C GLU A 41 3.61 -9.72 -11.03
N ARG A 42 3.01 -10.92 -10.98
CA ARG A 42 1.83 -11.15 -10.13
C ARG A 42 2.18 -11.05 -8.65
N GLN A 43 3.27 -11.69 -8.24
CA GLN A 43 3.77 -11.61 -6.87
C GLN A 43 4.13 -10.17 -6.47
N GLU A 44 4.74 -9.42 -7.40
CA GLU A 44 5.02 -8.00 -7.22
C GLU A 44 3.72 -7.20 -7.04
N ALA A 45 2.72 -7.41 -7.90
CA ALA A 45 1.43 -6.74 -7.79
C ALA A 45 0.73 -7.04 -6.46
N GLU A 46 0.67 -8.33 -6.06
CA GLU A 46 0.07 -8.76 -4.79
C GLU A 46 0.74 -8.08 -3.59
N GLY A 47 2.08 -8.09 -3.53
CA GLY A 47 2.82 -7.45 -2.44
C GLY A 47 2.66 -5.92 -2.42
N LEU A 48 2.60 -5.28 -3.59
CA LEU A 48 2.39 -3.83 -3.69
C LEU A 48 0.95 -3.44 -3.28
N VAL A 49 -0.05 -4.26 -3.59
CA VAL A 49 -1.44 -4.07 -3.12
C VAL A 49 -1.49 -4.20 -1.60
N GLU A 50 -0.92 -5.26 -1.03
CA GLU A 50 -0.88 -5.46 0.42
C GLU A 50 -0.24 -4.26 1.15
N LEU A 51 0.87 -3.76 0.61
CA LEU A 51 1.54 -2.57 1.15
C LEU A 51 0.65 -1.33 1.06
N ALA A 52 -0.02 -1.10 -0.07
CA ALA A 52 -0.93 0.03 -0.26
C ALA A 52 -2.10 -0.01 0.73
N GLU A 53 -2.68 -1.19 0.96
CA GLU A 53 -3.74 -1.41 1.94
C GLU A 53 -3.25 -1.12 3.36
N PHE A 54 -2.09 -1.65 3.73
CA PHE A 54 -1.50 -1.43 5.04
C PHE A 54 -1.24 0.05 5.32
N LEU A 55 -0.64 0.78 4.37
CA LEU A 55 -0.42 2.23 4.49
C LEU A 55 -1.75 3.00 4.61
N SER A 56 -2.78 2.59 3.84
CA SER A 56 -4.12 3.18 3.92
C SER A 56 -4.74 2.98 5.31
N LEU A 57 -4.59 1.78 5.89
CA LEU A 57 -5.05 1.49 7.25
C LEU A 57 -4.31 2.31 8.31
N LEU A 58 -2.99 2.44 8.19
CA LEU A 58 -2.19 3.29 9.08
C LEU A 58 -2.60 4.76 8.99
N HIS A 59 -2.84 5.27 7.77
CA HIS A 59 -3.33 6.63 7.55
C HIS A 59 -4.71 6.86 8.19
N LEU A 60 -5.63 5.90 8.05
CA LEU A 60 -6.97 6.00 8.67
C LEU A 60 -6.91 5.95 10.20
N ARG A 61 -6.03 5.11 10.78
CA ARG A 61 -5.87 4.99 12.24
C ARG A 61 -5.21 6.23 12.84
N SER A 62 -4.15 6.74 12.23
CA SER A 62 -3.46 7.94 12.70
C SER A 62 -4.38 9.17 12.71
N ARG A 63 -5.25 9.33 11.69
CA ARG A 63 -6.27 10.39 11.68
C ARG A 63 -7.30 10.31 12.81
N ARG A 64 -7.55 9.12 13.39
CA ARG A 64 -8.45 8.94 14.54
C ARG A 64 -7.77 9.26 15.88
N VAL A 65 -6.45 9.15 15.95
CA VAL A 65 -5.65 9.46 17.16
C VAL A 65 -5.33 10.95 17.25
N ALA A 66 -5.18 11.64 16.11
CA ALA A 66 -4.90 13.08 16.06
C ALA A 66 -6.13 13.99 16.28
N LYS A 67 -7.27 13.43 16.70
CA LYS A 67 -8.54 14.15 16.93
C LYS A 67 -8.90 14.13 18.40
#